data_AF-A0A7V9HRQ7-F1
#
_entry.id   AF-A0A7V9HRQ7-F1
#
_cell.length_a   1.000
_cell.length_b   1.000
_cell.length_c   1.000
_cell.angle_alpha   90.00
_cell.angle_beta   90.00
_cell.angle_gamma   90.00
#
_symmetry.space_group_name_H-M   'P 1'
#
loop_
_entity.id
_entity.type
_entity.pdbx_description
1 polymer ?
#
loop_
_entity_poly.entity_id
_entity_poly.type
_entity_poly.pdbx_seq_one_letter_code
_entity_poly.pdbx_strand_id
1 'polypeptide(L)' 'MQLLGFTTAAMMAFMVAFALDLGGAVSAVIFLFIIFIGATLRAWQPLIEWIRGPAARV' A
#
# COMPACT_ATOMS: atom_id res chain seq x y z
N MET A 1 11.05 1.78 5.41
CA MET A 1 11.04 2.32 4.03
C MET A 1 9.77 1.96 3.26
N GLN A 2 9.31 0.70 3.29
CA GLN A 2 8.15 0.25 2.49
C GLN A 2 6.84 0.99 2.81
N LEU A 3 6.50 1.18 4.09
CA LEU A 3 5.25 1.87 4.48
C LEU A 3 5.22 3.32 3.97
N LEU A 4 6.36 4.01 4.07
CA LEU A 4 6.55 5.38 3.58
C LEU A 4 6.32 5.45 2.06
N GLY A 5 6.86 4.49 1.30
CA GLY A 5 6.63 4.39 -0.15
C GLY A 5 5.15 4.17 -0.51
N PHE A 6 4.45 3.30 0.22
CA PHE A 6 3.00 3.11 0.02
C PHE A 6 2.19 4.34 0.39
N THR A 7 2.54 5.05 1.47
CA THR A 7 1.88 6.30 1.85
C THR A 7 2.08 7.37 0.77
N THR A 8 3.29 7.51 0.22
CA THR A 8 3.55 8.46 -0.87
C THR A 8 2.76 8.10 -2.14
N ALA A 9 2.75 6.82 -2.54
CA ALA A 9 1.98 6.36 -3.69
C ALA A 9 0.46 6.57 -3.50
N ALA A 10 -0.06 6.29 -2.30
CA ALA A 10 -1.45 6.54 -1.96
C ALA A 10 -1.81 8.02 -2.09
N MET A 11 -0.94 8.90 -1.59
CA MET A 11 -1.16 10.35 -1.66
C MET A 11 -1.15 10.87 -3.11
N MET A 12 -0.25 10.37 -3.95
CA MET A 12 -0.24 10.70 -5.39
C MET A 12 -1.52 10.22 -6.09
N ALA A 13 -1.95 8.99 -5.82
CA ALA A 13 -3.20 8.46 -6.38
C ALA A 13 -4.44 9.24 -5.91
N PHE A 14 -4.46 9.67 -4.65
CA PHE A 14 -5.51 10.55 -4.12
C PHE A 14 -5.58 11.87 -4.88
N MET A 15 -4.43 12.54 -5.07
CA MET A 15 -4.37 13.81 -5.79
C MET A 15 -4.81 13.68 -7.25
N VAL A 16 -4.43 12.59 -7.93
CA VAL A 16 -4.85 12.32 -9.31
C VAL A 16 -6.35 12.03 -9.38
N ALA A 17 -6.89 11.18 -8.49
CA ALA A 17 -8.32 10.89 -8.45
C ALA A 17 -9.15 12.14 -8.17
N PHE A 18 -8.68 13.00 -7.27
CA PHE A 18 -9.30 14.28 -6.98
C PHE A 18 -9.24 15.24 -8.17
N ALA A 19 -8.09 15.31 -8.87
CA ALA A 19 -7.93 16.13 -10.07
C ALA A 19 -8.82 15.69 -11.25
N LEU A 20 -9.19 14.41 -11.31
CA LEU A 20 -10.13 13.86 -12.28
C LEU A 20 -11.61 13.98 -11.86
N ASP A 21 -11.87 14.68 -10.76
CA ASP A 21 -13.21 14.94 -10.22
C ASP A 21 -14.02 13.66 -9.89
N LEU A 22 -13.33 12.59 -9.48
CA LEU A 22 -13.97 11.35 -8.98
C LEU A 22 -14.77 11.58 -7.67
N GLY A 23 -14.68 12.77 -7.09
CA GLY A 23 -15.25 13.12 -5.80
C GLY A 23 -14.35 12.75 -4.63
N GLY A 24 -14.45 13.54 -3.55
CA GLY A 24 -13.59 13.39 -2.36
C GLY A 24 -13.76 12.04 -1.67
N ALA A 25 -14.98 11.48 -1.65
CA ALA A 25 -15.25 10.18 -1.03
C ALA A 25 -14.57 9.02 -1.79
N VAL A 26 -14.68 8.99 -3.11
CA VAL A 26 -14.06 7.93 -3.93
C VAL A 26 -12.54 8.03 -3.86
N SER A 27 -12.01 9.26 -3.91
CA SER A 27 -10.57 9.52 -3.77
C SER A 27 -10.05 9.04 -2.41
N ALA A 28 -10.78 9.30 -1.32
CA ALA A 28 -10.42 8.83 0.02
C ALA A 28 -10.47 7.29 0.13
N VAL A 29 -11.44 6.63 -0.51
CA VAL A 29 -11.50 5.17 -0.56
C VAL A 29 -10.27 4.60 -1.29
N ILE A 30 -9.87 5.18 -2.42
CA ILE A 30 -8.65 4.78 -3.15
C ILE A 30 -7.41 4.95 -2.27
N PHE A 31 -7.29 6.09 -1.59
CA PHE A 31 -6.20 6.36 -0.67
C PHE A 31 -6.09 5.30 0.44
N LEU A 32 -7.20 5.06 1.14
CA LEU A 32 -7.26 4.10 2.24
C LEU A 32 -6.98 2.68 1.75
N PHE A 33 -7.46 2.32 0.56
CA PHE A 33 -7.23 1.01 -0.03
C PHE A 33 -5.74 0.76 -0.32
N ILE A 34 -5.03 1.75 -0.89
CA ILE A 34 -3.60 1.62 -1.17
C ILE A 34 -2.79 1.51 0.14
N ILE A 35 -3.12 2.30 1.16
CA ILE A 35 -2.48 2.20 2.48
C ILE A 35 -2.77 0.84 3.11
N PHE A 36 -4.02 0.37 3.02
CA PHE A 36 -4.42 -0.93 3.54
C PHE A 36 -3.59 -2.04 2.91
N ILE A 37 -3.45 -2.08 1.58
CA ILE A 37 -2.59 -3.06 0.90
C ILE A 37 -1.14 -3.00 1.42
N GLY A 38 -0.57 -1.81 1.53
CA GLY A 38 0.80 -1.64 2.04
C GLY A 38 0.96 -2.13 3.48
N ALA A 39 -0.03 -1.87 4.33
CA ALA A 39 -0.06 -2.33 5.71
C ALA A 39 -0.25 -3.85 5.80
N THR A 40 -1.14 -4.42 5.00
CA THR A 40 -1.37 -5.87 4.90
C THR A 40 -0.09 -6.58 4.45
N LEU A 41 0.56 -6.14 3.37
CA LEU A 41 1.82 -6.74 2.91
C LEU A 41 2.90 -6.68 3.99
N ARG A 42 2.99 -5.57 4.74
CA ARG A 42 3.91 -5.47 5.88
C ARG A 42 3.56 -6.46 7.00
N ALA A 43 2.28 -6.60 7.33
CA ALA A 43 1.82 -7.51 8.37
C ALA A 43 2.08 -8.99 8.01
N TRP A 44 1.99 -9.33 6.73
CA TRP A 44 2.24 -10.70 6.24
C TRP A 44 3.70 -10.99 5.89
N GLN A 45 4.61 -10.00 5.86
CA GLN A 45 6.05 -10.22 5.67
C GLN A 45 6.62 -11.37 6.50
N PRO A 46 6.40 -11.47 7.83
CA PRO A 46 6.96 -12.58 8.62
C PRO A 46 6.43 -13.95 8.17
N LEU A 47 5.16 -14.04 7.75
CA LEU A 47 4.62 -15.29 7.21
C LEU A 47 5.21 -15.60 5.83
N ILE A 48 5.37 -14.59 4.98
CA ILE A 48 5.98 -14.74 3.64
C ILE A 48 7.42 -15.23 3.79
N GLU A 49 8.17 -14.68 4.75
CA GLU A 49 9.52 -15.12 5.08
C GLU A 49 9.55 -16.55 5.63
N TRP A 50 8.59 -16.92 6.48
CA TRP A 50 8.44 -18.29 6.97
C TRP A 50 8.13 -19.29 5.85
N ILE A 51 7.21 -18.95 4.94
CA ILE A 51 6.83 -19.79 3.78
C ILE A 51 8.01 -19.94 2.81
N ARG A 52 8.80 -18.89 2.59
CA ARG A 52 9.98 -18.95 1.71
C ARG A 52 11.10 -19.83 2.28
N GLY A 53 11.05 -20.14 3.57
CA GLY A 53 12.00 -21.05 4.23
C GLY A 53 13.46 -20.56 4.17
N PRO A 54 14.43 -21.41 4.57
CA PRO A 54 15.85 -21.05 4.63
C PRO A 54 16.49 -20.65 3.29
N ALA A 55 15.80 -20.87 2.17
CA ALA A 55 16.28 -20.57 0.82
C ALA A 55 16.43 -19.06 0.54
N ALA A 56 15.92 -18.18 1.40
CA ALA A 56 16.04 -16.73 1.26
C ALA A 56 17.25 -16.09 1.98
N ARG A 57 18.15 -16.90 2.58
CA ARG A 57 19.37 -16.41 3.29
C ARG A 57 20.62 -16.30 2.40
N VAL A 58 20.47 -16.03 1.10
CA VAL A 58 21.60 -15.81 0.18
C VAL A 58 21.62 -14.36 -0.28
#